data_AF-X1PHQ1-F1
#
_entry.id   AF-X1PHQ1-F1
#
_cell.length_a   1.000
_cell.length_b   1.000
_cell.length_c   1.000
_cell.angle_alpha   90.00
_cell.angle_beta   90.00
_cell.angle_gamma   90.00
#
_symmetry.space_group_name_H-M   'P 1'
#
loop_
_entity.id
_entity.type
_entity.pdbx_description
1 polymer ?
#
loop_
_entity_poly.entity_id
_entity_poly.type
_entity_poly.pdbx_seq_one_letter_code
_entity_poly.pdbx_strand_id
1 'polypeptide(L)'
;MSLTSKTYFLNGIWKYRLNEQEKYRDIQVPSNWYLQGLNHSGKVYYKRMFEISTKKDKDYYLIFKGVDYFCKVKLNGKLIGEHE
;
A
#
# COMPACT_ATOMS: atom_id res chain seq x y z
N MET A 1 -29.83 12.55 -5.35
CA MET A 1 -28.60 12.29 -6.11
C MET A 1 -27.86 11.14 -5.44
N SER A 2 -27.71 9.99 -6.12
CA SER A 2 -26.86 8.91 -5.60
C SER A 2 -25.40 9.24 -5.91
N LEU A 3 -24.60 9.51 -4.89
CA LEU A 3 -23.15 9.62 -5.02
C LEU A 3 -22.57 8.21 -5.20
N THR A 4 -22.50 7.72 -6.43
CA THR A 4 -21.77 6.48 -6.70
C THR A 4 -20.27 6.75 -6.57
N SER A 5 -19.68 6.31 -5.47
CA SER A 5 -18.23 6.24 -5.34
C SER A 5 -17.70 5.12 -6.25
N LYS A 6 -16.60 5.39 -6.97
CA LYS A 6 -15.91 4.37 -7.77
C LYS A 6 -14.76 3.83 -6.94
N THR A 7 -14.73 2.51 -6.72
CA THR A 7 -13.68 1.84 -5.97
C THR A 7 -12.75 1.08 -6.91
N TYR A 8 -11.45 1.22 -6.69
CA TYR A 8 -10.42 0.41 -7.33
C TYR A 8 -9.70 -0.40 -6.26
N PHE A 9 -9.68 -1.72 -6.40
CA PHE A 9 -8.95 -2.58 -5.48
C PHE A 9 -7.46 -2.58 -5.84
N LEU A 10 -6.63 -2.20 -4.88
CA LEU A 10 -5.17 -2.28 -5.00
C LEU A 10 -4.61 -3.59 -4.43
N ASN A 11 -5.46 -4.54 -4.03
CA ASN A 11 -5.05 -5.88 -3.62
C ASN A 11 -4.35 -6.63 -4.77
N GLY A 12 -3.58 -7.66 -4.44
CA GLY A 12 -2.82 -8.47 -5.38
C GLY A 12 -1.32 -8.47 -5.05
N ILE A 13 -0.51 -8.65 -6.08
CA ILE A 13 0.95 -8.69 -5.94
C ILE A 13 1.51 -7.27 -5.80
N TRP A 14 2.18 -7.03 -4.69
CA TRP A 14 2.97 -5.83 -4.41
C TRP A 14 4.45 -6.18 -4.44
N LYS A 15 5.29 -5.16 -4.60
CA LYS A 15 6.73 -5.29 -4.41
C LYS A 15 7.08 -4.98 -2.96
N TYR A 16 7.99 -5.73 -2.34
CA TYR A 16 8.53 -5.41 -1.03
C TYR A 16 10.06 -5.48 -0.97
N ARG A 17 10.65 -4.81 0.03
CA ARG A 17 12.07 -4.90 0.41
C ARG A 17 12.24 -4.58 1.89
N LEU A 18 13.32 -5.06 2.53
CA LEU A 18 13.59 -4.79 3.95
C LEU A 18 14.34 -3.47 4.18
N ASN A 19 15.17 -3.07 3.23
CA ASN A 19 15.97 -1.85 3.30
C ASN A 19 16.21 -1.29 1.88
N GLU A 20 16.90 -0.14 1.78
CA GLU A 20 17.10 0.54 0.51
C GLU A 20 18.12 -0.16 -0.42
N GLN A 21 19.01 -0.96 0.16
CA GLN A 21 20.07 -1.70 -0.53
C GLN A 21 19.54 -2.98 -1.18
N GLU A 22 18.41 -3.51 -0.71
CA GLU A 22 17.79 -4.72 -1.22
C GLU A 22 16.95 -4.49 -2.48
N LYS A 23 17.02 -5.48 -3.39
CA LYS A 23 16.14 -5.56 -4.55
C LYS A 23 14.71 -5.87 -4.10
N TYR A 24 13.75 -5.31 -4.83
CA TYR A 24 12.35 -5.62 -4.63
C TYR A 24 12.01 -7.07 -4.98
N ARG A 25 11.17 -7.70 -4.16
CA ARG A 25 10.58 -9.03 -4.37
C ARG A 25 9.05 -8.93 -4.36
N ASP A 26 8.37 -9.97 -4.83
CA ASP A 26 6.91 -10.00 -4.84
C ASP A 26 6.33 -10.49 -3.51
N ILE A 27 5.19 -9.93 -3.13
CA ILE A 27 4.40 -10.34 -1.96
C ILE A 27 2.91 -10.16 -2.24
N GLN A 28 2.09 -11.10 -1.80
CA GLN A 28 0.63 -11.05 -1.92
C GLN A 28 0.04 -10.17 -0.82
N VAL A 29 -0.86 -9.26 -1.20
CA VAL A 29 -1.66 -8.42 -0.29
C VAL A 29 -3.15 -8.65 -0.58
N PRO A 30 -4.01 -8.88 0.43
CA PRO A 30 -3.70 -8.90 1.87
C PRO A 30 -3.05 -10.23 2.29
N SER A 31 -2.06 -10.17 3.18
CA SER A 31 -1.53 -11.29 3.97
C SER A 31 -0.40 -10.77 4.87
N ASN A 32 -0.16 -11.45 6.00
CA ASN A 32 1.00 -11.19 6.84
C ASN A 32 2.28 -11.72 6.14
N TRP A 33 3.39 -10.99 6.24
CA TRP A 33 4.64 -11.38 5.58
C TRP A 33 5.27 -12.67 6.14
N TYR A 34 5.07 -12.98 7.42
CA TYR A 34 5.56 -14.21 8.05
C TYR A 34 4.92 -15.44 7.41
N LEU A 35 3.62 -15.39 7.11
CA LEU A 35 2.88 -16.46 6.42
C LEU A 35 3.35 -16.67 4.97
N GLN A 36 4.12 -15.73 4.43
CA GLN A 36 4.73 -15.80 3.10
C GLN A 36 6.23 -16.13 3.17
N GLY A 37 6.71 -16.64 4.31
CA GLY A 37 8.08 -17.10 4.50
C GLY A 37 9.08 -16.00 4.83
N LEU A 38 8.63 -14.75 5.08
CA LEU A 38 9.51 -13.68 5.54
C LEU A 38 9.58 -13.67 7.07
N ASN A 39 10.57 -14.36 7.62
CA ASN A 39 10.87 -14.28 9.05
C ASN A 39 11.69 -13.01 9.36
N HIS A 40 11.02 -11.87 9.44
CA HIS A 40 11.62 -10.57 9.75
C HIS A 40 10.82 -9.85 10.83
N SER A 41 11.55 -9.35 11.84
CA SER A 41 11.00 -8.44 12.85
C SER A 41 11.45 -7.02 12.54
N GLY A 42 10.48 -6.12 12.37
CA GLY A 42 10.73 -4.71 12.08
C GLY A 42 9.96 -4.22 10.87
N LYS A 43 10.56 -3.26 10.17
CA LYS A 43 9.92 -2.49 9.11
C LYS A 43 10.10 -3.19 7.76
N VAL A 44 9.00 -3.35 7.03
CA VAL A 44 9.01 -3.81 5.64
C VAL A 44 8.47 -2.70 4.74
N TYR A 45 9.16 -2.44 3.63
CA TYR A 45 8.73 -1.44 2.65
C TYR A 45 7.92 -2.10 1.56
N TYR A 46 6.68 -1.66 1.38
CA TYR A 46 5.77 -2.12 0.34
C TYR A 46 5.65 -1.06 -0.78
N LYS A 47 5.52 -1.50 -2.03
CA LYS A 47 5.37 -0.64 -3.21
C LYS A 47 4.38 -1.26 -4.21
N ARG A 48 3.41 -0.46 -4.65
CA ARG A 48 2.49 -0.79 -5.74
C ARG A 48 2.40 0.40 -6.69
N MET A 49 2.48 0.11 -7.98
CA MET A 49 2.15 1.07 -9.04
C MET A 49 0.71 0.82 -9.47
N PHE A 50 -0.03 1.89 -9.68
CA PHE A 50 -1.40 1.84 -10.15
C PHE A 50 -1.69 3.08 -10.99
N GLU A 51 -2.66 2.97 -11.88
CA GLU A 51 -3.07 4.05 -12.77
C GLU A 51 -4.54 4.37 -12.52
N ILE A 52 -4.85 5.65 -12.42
CA ILE A 52 -6.22 6.16 -12.37
C ILE A 52 -6.31 7.43 -13.21
N SER A 53 -7.43 7.63 -13.89
CA SER A 53 -7.75 8.92 -14.49
C SER A 53 -8.36 9.84 -13.43
N THR A 54 -7.62 10.88 -13.04
CA THR A 54 -8.10 11.87 -12.09
C THR A 54 -8.93 12.95 -12.77
N LYS A 55 -9.85 13.53 -12.01
CA LYS A 55 -10.72 14.65 -12.37
C LYS A 55 -10.57 15.71 -11.28
N LYS A 56 -10.51 16.98 -11.67
CA LYS A 56 -10.26 18.12 -10.76
C LYS A 56 -11.31 18.24 -9.65
N ASP A 57 -12.59 18.01 -9.99
CA ASP A 57 -13.71 18.22 -9.07
C ASP A 57 -14.10 16.95 -8.29
N LYS A 58 -13.11 16.11 -7.96
CA LYS A 58 -13.33 14.87 -7.21
C LYS A 58 -12.27 14.66 -6.14
N ASP A 59 -12.72 14.13 -5.02
CA ASP A 59 -11.85 13.65 -3.95
C ASP A 59 -11.43 12.19 -4.19
N TYR A 60 -10.22 11.88 -3.75
CA TYR A 60 -9.63 10.55 -3.84
C TYR A 60 -9.12 10.13 -2.47
N TYR A 61 -9.42 8.89 -2.09
CA TYR A 61 -9.02 8.31 -0.82
C TYR A 61 -8.24 7.03 -1.07
N LEU A 62 -7.10 6.90 -0.40
CA LEU A 62 -6.39 5.62 -0.27
C LEU A 62 -6.80 5.00 1.06
N ILE A 63 -7.48 3.86 0.99
CA ILE A 63 -8.06 3.20 2.17
C ILE A 63 -7.30 1.91 2.44
N PHE A 64 -6.68 1.84 3.61
CA PHE A 64 -6.09 0.62 4.16
C PHE A 64 -7.06 0.03 5.18
N LYS A 65 -7.50 -1.22 4.97
CA LYS A 65 -8.43 -1.88 5.90
C LYS A 65 -7.75 -2.37 7.18
N GLY A 66 -6.43 -2.52 7.15
CA GLY A 66 -5.62 -2.91 8.31
C GLY A 66 -4.15 -2.98 7.92
N VAL A 67 -3.29 -2.46 8.79
CA VAL A 67 -1.83 -2.59 8.74
C VAL A 67 -1.39 -2.80 10.19
N ASP A 68 -0.53 -3.78 10.43
CA ASP A 68 -0.03 -4.10 11.76
C ASP A 68 1.44 -3.68 11.88
N TYR A 69 1.88 -2.85 12.83
CA TYR A 69 1.07 -1.95 13.70
C TYR A 69 1.20 -0.51 13.18
N PHE A 70 2.44 -0.01 13.13
CA PHE A 70 2.76 1.31 12.58
C PHE A 70 2.83 1.30 11.05
N CYS A 71 2.24 2.31 10.40
CA CYS A 71 2.43 2.51 8.97
C CYS A 71 2.66 3.98 8.59
N LYS A 72 3.43 4.17 7.51
CA LYS A 72 3.60 5.46 6.81
C LYS A 72 3.31 5.26 5.34
N VAL A 73 2.44 6.09 4.78
CA VAL A 73 2.02 5.99 3.38
C VAL A 73 2.61 7.15 2.59
N LYS A 74 3.32 6.80 1.51
CA LYS A 74 3.84 7.77 0.54
C LYS A 74 3.19 7.54 -0.83
N LEU A 75 2.73 8.62 -1.46
CA LEU A 75 2.25 8.63 -2.85
C LEU A 75 3.21 9.49 -3.68
N ASN A 76 3.79 8.91 -4.73
CA ASN A 76 4.79 9.58 -5.58
C ASN A 76 5.94 10.23 -4.78
N GLY A 77 6.40 9.56 -3.72
CA GLY A 77 7.48 10.03 -2.85
C GLY A 77 7.03 10.99 -1.73
N LYS A 78 5.84 11.59 -1.82
CA LYS A 78 5.30 12.51 -0.80
C LYS A 78 4.57 11.73 0.31
N LEU A 79 4.88 12.01 1.58
CA LEU A 79 4.14 11.48 2.72
C LEU A 79 2.70 12.03 2.73
N ILE A 80 1.72 11.15 2.86
CA ILE A 80 0.29 11.51 2.84
C ILE A 80 -0.49 11.03 4.07
N GLY A 81 0.11 10.20 4.92
CA GLY A 81 -0.54 9.73 6.15
C GLY A 81 0.32 8.75 6.93
N GLU A 82 0.00 8.61 8.20
CA GLU A 82 0.59 7.67 9.15
C GLU A 82 -0.53 7.07 10.02
N HIS A 83 -0.34 5.86 10.54
CA HIS A 83 -1.27 5.19 11.47
C HIS A 83 -0.48 4.38 12.50
N GLU A 84 -1.02 4.27 13.70
CA GLU A 84 -0.62 3.37 14.79
C GLU A 84 -1.86 2.62 15.28
#